data_AF-A0A8J8ABE8-F1
#
_entry.id   AF-A0A8J8ABE8-F1
#
_cell.length_a   1.000
_cell.length_b   1.000
_cell.length_c   1.000
_cell.angle_alpha   90.00
_cell.angle_beta   90.00
_cell.angle_gamma   90.00
#
_symmetry.space_group_name_H-M   'P 1'
#
loop_
_entity.id
_entity.type
_entity.pdbx_description
1 polymer ?
#
loop_
_entity_poly.entity_id
_entity_poly.type
_entity_poly.pdbx_seq_one_letter_code
_entity_poly.pdbx_strand_id
1 'polypeptide(L)'
;MIHLSFYFVKDGKGFPVLITTKGPFFLTNRPIPMKEFENRLKELISSRTTPTNVFGMELSRRGKCIEVKLPDGTSIQVSGEEFTKDLQHSLKNLSCILRKKPVTMNYLRFKLIRPMGFWRENEKMYIDEYDIEVYGDVYILNATVNLKEYLDELKELKKFIEKRKLPEEWRVVWDTTGPSNGLENELSTLKVLARDINPPFVRFTLGTYDPLEAVYASNLGDSVSLSFVNWAKITAKVPKEVLLKALEEAIEDAEKELRRLRSKSH
;
A
#
# COMPACT_ATOMS: atom_id res chain seq x y z
N MET A 1 10.15 6.22 12.63
CA MET A 1 9.54 6.21 11.29
C MET A 1 8.06 6.53 11.38
N ILE A 2 7.69 7.68 10.82
CA ILE A 2 6.29 8.04 10.59
C ILE A 2 6.18 8.60 9.16
N HIS A 3 5.18 8.21 8.38
CA HIS A 3 5.00 8.75 7.04
C HIS A 3 3.60 9.31 6.87
N LEU A 4 3.50 10.51 6.32
CA LEU A 4 2.21 11.12 5.99
C LEU A 4 1.89 10.81 4.53
N SER A 5 0.91 9.95 4.34
CA SER A 5 0.44 9.52 3.03
C SER A 5 -0.98 10.01 2.77
N PHE A 6 -1.44 9.78 1.55
CA PHE A 6 -2.79 10.07 1.11
C PHE A 6 -3.39 8.88 0.38
N TYR A 7 -4.48 8.32 0.92
CA TYR A 7 -5.22 7.25 0.27
C TYR A 7 -6.23 7.84 -0.72
N PHE A 8 -5.97 7.69 -2.02
CA PHE A 8 -6.82 8.23 -3.08
C PHE A 8 -8.10 7.40 -3.24
N VAL A 9 -9.24 8.08 -3.36
CA VAL A 9 -10.51 7.44 -3.69
C VAL A 9 -10.99 7.82 -5.10
N LYS A 10 -11.63 8.98 -5.27
CA LYS A 10 -12.12 9.52 -6.54
C LYS A 10 -11.94 11.05 -6.59
N ASP A 11 -11.87 11.61 -7.80
CA ASP A 11 -11.89 13.05 -8.08
C ASP A 11 -10.82 13.89 -7.35
N GLY A 12 -9.60 13.35 -7.21
CA GLY A 12 -8.50 14.03 -6.52
C GLY A 12 -8.73 14.21 -5.01
N LYS A 13 -9.71 13.49 -4.45
CA LYS A 13 -9.98 13.41 -3.03
C LYS A 13 -9.47 12.10 -2.45
N GLY A 14 -9.27 12.10 -1.14
CA GLY A 14 -8.71 10.97 -0.43
C GLY A 14 -8.63 11.22 1.06
N PHE A 15 -8.09 10.25 1.76
CA PHE A 15 -7.92 10.32 3.20
C PHE A 15 -6.44 10.52 3.53
N PRO A 16 -6.09 11.52 4.35
CA PRO A 16 -4.78 11.60 4.97
C PRO A 16 -4.56 10.39 5.88
N VAL A 17 -3.41 9.74 5.72
CA VAL A 17 -3.03 8.55 6.49
C VAL A 17 -1.68 8.79 7.13
N LEU A 18 -1.58 8.62 8.44
CA LEU A 18 -0.30 8.50 9.12
C LEU A 18 0.10 7.03 9.21
N ILE A 19 1.21 6.68 8.58
CA ILE A 19 1.79 5.34 8.63
C ILE A 19 2.83 5.30 9.74
N THR A 20 2.69 4.33 10.63
CA THR A 20 3.59 4.13 11.77
C THR A 20 4.05 2.67 11.81
N THR A 21 4.94 2.34 12.75
CA THR A 21 5.34 0.96 13.01
C THR A 21 4.17 0.07 13.45
N LYS A 22 3.13 0.63 14.09
CA LYS A 22 1.92 -0.10 14.49
C LYS A 22 0.96 -0.32 13.32
N GLY A 23 1.09 0.48 12.25
CA GLY A 23 0.21 0.45 11.09
C GLY A 23 -0.27 1.85 10.67
N PRO A 24 -1.16 1.89 9.66
CA PRO A 24 -1.77 3.11 9.17
C PRO A 24 -2.89 3.63 10.09
N PHE A 25 -2.98 4.95 10.21
CA PHE A 25 -4.01 5.67 10.95
C PHE A 25 -4.65 6.71 10.03
N PHE A 26 -5.96 6.59 9.80
CA PHE A 26 -6.72 7.58 9.04
C PHE A 26 -6.97 8.81 9.90
N LEU A 27 -6.53 9.98 9.43
CA LEU A 27 -6.61 11.21 10.22
C LEU A 27 -7.97 11.90 10.08
N THR A 28 -8.71 11.59 9.00
CA THR A 28 -10.04 12.15 8.76
C THR A 28 -11.08 11.04 8.62
N ASN A 29 -12.30 11.33 9.03
CA ASN A 29 -13.46 10.45 8.83
C ASN A 29 -14.16 10.66 7.46
N ARG A 30 -13.78 11.70 6.72
CA ARG A 30 -14.28 12.04 5.39
C ARG A 30 -13.12 12.33 4.44
N PRO A 31 -13.27 12.05 3.14
CA PRO A 31 -12.23 12.35 2.16
C PRO A 31 -12.14 13.88 1.96
N ILE A 32 -10.91 14.37 1.89
CA ILE A 32 -10.59 15.79 1.66
C ILE A 32 -9.90 15.97 0.29
N PRO A 33 -9.82 17.19 -0.25
CA PRO A 33 -9.01 17.47 -1.44
C PRO A 33 -7.51 17.25 -1.17
N MET A 34 -6.81 16.59 -2.10
CA MET A 34 -5.36 16.37 -1.98
C MET A 34 -4.57 17.68 -1.84
N LYS A 35 -4.98 18.76 -2.53
CA LYS A 35 -4.32 20.07 -2.43
C LYS A 35 -4.39 20.65 -1.01
N GLU A 36 -5.46 20.39 -0.28
CA GLU A 36 -5.59 20.80 1.11
C GLU A 36 -4.57 20.07 1.98
N PHE A 37 -4.46 18.75 1.82
CA PHE A 37 -3.46 17.95 2.52
C PHE A 37 -2.02 18.41 2.22
N GLU A 38 -1.69 18.61 0.94
CA GLU A 38 -0.36 19.07 0.52
C GLU A 38 0.00 20.43 1.13
N ASN A 39 -0.94 21.37 1.17
CA ASN A 39 -0.73 22.69 1.78
C ASN A 39 -0.44 22.55 3.28
N ARG A 40 -1.17 21.71 4.00
CA ARG A 40 -0.91 21.46 5.43
C ARG A 40 0.47 20.85 5.67
N LEU A 41 0.90 19.91 4.82
CA LEU A 41 2.26 19.35 4.92
C LEU A 41 3.35 20.40 4.68
N LYS A 42 3.16 21.30 3.71
CA LYS A 42 4.09 22.42 3.46
C LYS A 42 4.13 23.39 4.63
N GLU A 43 2.98 23.72 5.21
CA GLU A 43 2.86 24.54 6.42
C GLU A 43 3.65 23.91 7.58
N LEU A 44 3.52 22.60 7.80
CA LEU A 44 4.26 21.88 8.85
C LEU A 44 5.78 21.96 8.69
N ILE A 45 6.30 21.87 7.46
CA ILE A 45 7.75 21.98 7.22
C ILE A 45 8.23 23.42 7.48
N SER A 46 7.40 24.42 7.15
CA SER A 46 7.74 25.82 7.31
C SER A 46 7.58 26.31 8.76
N SER A 47 6.70 25.70 9.54
CA SER A 47 6.41 26.08 10.92
C SER A 47 7.49 25.57 11.86
N ARG A 48 8.19 26.49 12.53
CA ARG A 48 9.30 26.14 13.43
C ARG A 48 8.91 25.91 14.89
N THR A 49 7.71 26.30 15.36
CA THR A 49 7.55 26.50 16.81
C THR A 49 6.16 26.44 17.47
N THR A 50 5.05 26.11 16.81
CA THR A 50 3.74 26.05 17.52
C THR A 50 3.09 24.67 17.51
N PRO A 51 2.35 24.33 18.59
CA PRO A 51 1.43 23.23 18.54
C PRO A 51 0.50 23.41 17.33
N THR A 52 0.52 22.46 16.42
CA THR A 52 -0.24 22.55 15.17
C THR A 52 -1.18 21.36 15.12
N ASN A 53 -2.47 21.65 14.95
CA ASN A 53 -3.46 20.62 14.68
C ASN A 53 -3.51 20.38 13.17
N VAL A 54 -3.26 19.16 12.74
CA VAL A 54 -3.34 18.75 11.33
C VAL A 54 -4.27 17.55 11.24
N PHE A 55 -5.51 17.81 10.80
CA PHE A 55 -6.53 16.76 10.66
C PHE A 55 -6.72 15.95 11.96
N GLY A 56 -6.86 16.63 13.10
CA GLY A 56 -7.05 15.97 14.40
C GLY A 56 -5.77 15.40 15.01
N MET A 57 -4.65 15.39 14.29
CA MET A 57 -3.33 15.11 14.85
C MET A 57 -2.79 16.36 15.55
N GLU A 58 -2.51 16.26 16.86
CA GLU A 58 -1.86 17.33 17.62
C GLU A 58 -0.35 17.11 17.61
N LEU A 59 0.38 18.08 17.10
CA LEU A 59 1.84 18.09 17.15
C LEU A 59 2.29 19.03 18.25
N SER A 60 3.18 18.58 19.14
CA SER A 60 3.82 19.46 20.12
C SER A 60 5.32 19.21 20.17
N ARG A 61 6.11 20.28 20.29
CA ARG A 61 7.57 20.17 20.38
C ARG A 61 7.99 20.09 21.84
N ARG A 62 8.66 19.01 22.22
CA ARG A 62 9.27 18.83 23.55
C ARG A 62 10.78 18.67 23.39
N GLY A 63 11.50 19.78 23.55
CA GLY A 63 12.96 19.82 23.33
C GLY A 63 13.36 19.49 21.89
N LYS A 64 14.14 18.42 21.71
CA LYS A 64 14.56 17.90 20.39
C LYS A 64 13.55 16.94 19.75
N CYS A 65 12.48 16.59 20.46
CA CYS A 65 11.49 15.64 19.99
C CYS A 65 10.19 16.36 19.61
N ILE A 66 9.45 15.73 18.70
CA ILE A 66 8.08 16.07 18.36
C ILE A 66 7.20 14.95 18.91
N GLU A 67 6.24 15.33 19.73
CA GLU A 67 5.15 14.47 20.17
C GLU A 67 4.00 14.61 19.17
N VAL A 68 3.54 13.48 18.67
CA VAL A 68 2.42 13.33 17.74
C VAL A 68 1.31 12.61 18.49
N LYS A 69 0.23 13.33 18.80
CA LYS A 69 -0.95 12.76 19.44
C LYS A 69 -2.05 12.58 18.40
N LEU A 70 -2.53 11.34 18.26
CA LEU A 70 -3.54 10.93 17.29
C LEU A 70 -4.96 11.14 17.84
N PRO A 71 -5.98 11.18 16.96
CA PRO A 71 -7.38 11.34 17.38
C PRO A 71 -7.89 10.27 18.35
N ASP A 72 -7.31 9.07 18.32
CA ASP A 72 -7.65 7.95 19.22
C ASP A 72 -6.96 8.04 20.60
N GLY A 73 -6.17 9.10 20.83
CA GLY A 73 -5.40 9.32 22.05
C GLY A 73 -4.00 8.70 22.05
N THR A 74 -3.62 7.94 21.02
CA THR A 74 -2.27 7.39 20.88
C THR A 74 -1.25 8.52 20.77
N SER A 75 -0.21 8.50 21.61
CA SER A 75 0.92 9.42 21.54
C SER A 75 2.18 8.72 21.02
N ILE A 76 2.86 9.36 20.07
CA ILE A 76 4.09 8.87 19.42
C ILE A 76 5.14 9.97 19.54
N GLN A 77 6.34 9.62 19.98
CA GLN A 77 7.45 10.55 20.06
C GLN A 77 8.48 10.22 18.97
N VAL A 78 8.88 11.24 18.21
CA VAL A 78 9.93 11.14 17.19
C VAL A 78 10.93 12.27 17.32
N SER A 79 12.14 12.10 16.81
CA SER A 79 13.10 13.21 16.77
C SER A 79 12.62 14.27 15.77
N GLY A 80 12.87 15.56 16.06
CA GLY A 80 12.46 16.64 15.16
C GLY A 80 13.17 16.60 13.80
N GLU A 81 14.40 16.09 13.76
CA GLU A 81 15.17 15.89 12.53
C GLU A 81 14.55 14.78 11.67
N GLU A 82 14.25 13.62 12.26
CA GLU A 82 13.59 12.50 11.57
C GLU A 82 12.19 12.91 11.08
N PHE A 83 11.40 13.60 11.91
CA PHE A 83 10.09 14.11 11.52
C PHE A 83 10.15 15.01 10.29
N THR A 84 11.10 15.95 10.25
CA THR A 84 11.25 16.87 9.11
C THR A 84 11.66 16.11 7.85
N LYS A 85 12.59 15.14 7.98
CA LYS A 85 13.02 14.28 6.87
C LYS A 85 11.86 13.43 6.33
N ASP A 86 11.08 12.85 7.22
CA ASP A 86 9.91 12.04 6.90
C ASP A 86 8.81 12.86 6.21
N LEU A 87 8.59 14.11 6.62
CA LEU A 87 7.68 15.05 5.95
C LEU A 87 8.13 15.40 4.53
N GLN A 88 9.42 15.70 4.35
CA GLN A 88 9.98 16.00 3.03
C GLN A 88 9.87 14.79 2.09
N HIS A 89 10.16 13.59 2.59
CA HIS A 89 10.00 12.34 1.85
C HIS A 89 8.53 12.09 1.48
N SER A 90 7.61 12.31 2.41
CA SER A 90 6.15 12.23 2.20
C SER A 90 5.69 13.14 1.05
N LEU A 91 6.08 14.42 1.07
CA LEU A 91 5.76 15.37 -0.01
C LEU A 91 6.34 14.95 -1.37
N LYS A 92 7.58 14.43 -1.38
CA LYS A 92 8.22 13.93 -2.60
C LYS A 92 7.42 12.76 -3.18
N ASN A 93 7.02 11.80 -2.35
CA ASN A 93 6.23 10.65 -2.77
C ASN A 93 4.86 11.07 -3.31
N LEU A 94 4.16 11.99 -2.64
CA LEU A 94 2.89 12.54 -3.12
C LEU A 94 3.03 13.21 -4.49
N SER A 95 4.09 13.98 -4.70
CA SER A 95 4.40 14.58 -6.01
C SER A 95 4.66 13.53 -7.10
N CYS A 96 5.37 12.44 -6.78
CA CYS A 96 5.55 11.32 -7.69
C CYS A 96 4.21 10.66 -8.08
N ILE A 97 3.35 10.38 -7.10
CA ILE A 97 2.03 9.77 -7.34
C ILE A 97 1.17 10.63 -8.28
N LEU A 98 1.11 11.95 -8.03
CA LEU A 98 0.36 12.88 -8.87
C LEU A 98 0.89 12.95 -10.30
N ARG A 99 2.21 12.80 -10.47
CA ARG A 99 2.88 12.80 -11.78
C ARG A 99 2.93 11.40 -12.43
N LYS A 100 2.30 10.40 -11.82
CA LYS A 100 2.34 8.99 -12.28
C LYS A 100 3.77 8.47 -12.43
N LYS A 101 4.67 8.91 -11.54
CA LYS A 101 6.05 8.44 -11.45
C LYS A 101 6.19 7.39 -10.34
N PRO A 102 7.12 6.44 -10.48
CA PRO A 102 7.39 5.49 -9.41
C PRO A 102 7.78 6.17 -8.09
N VAL A 103 7.17 5.74 -6.99
CA VAL A 103 7.62 6.09 -5.63
C VAL A 103 8.66 5.10 -5.15
N THR A 104 9.72 5.56 -4.49
CA THR A 104 10.70 4.67 -3.87
C THR A 104 10.22 4.33 -2.47
N MET A 105 10.13 3.04 -2.16
CA MET A 105 9.72 2.56 -0.84
C MET A 105 10.86 1.77 -0.20
N ASN A 106 11.25 2.15 1.01
CA ASN A 106 12.23 1.41 1.80
C ASN A 106 11.55 0.45 2.79
N TYR A 107 10.23 0.56 2.91
CA TYR A 107 9.38 -0.31 3.69
C TYR A 107 8.15 -0.71 2.88
N LEU A 108 7.68 -1.94 3.05
CA LEU A 108 6.44 -2.44 2.47
C LEU A 108 5.85 -3.49 3.41
N ARG A 109 4.52 -3.52 3.51
CA ARG A 109 3.77 -4.50 4.30
C ARG A 109 2.46 -4.83 3.61
N PHE A 110 2.15 -6.11 3.60
CA PHE A 110 0.83 -6.63 3.26
C PHE A 110 0.21 -7.16 4.55
N LYS A 111 -0.75 -6.44 5.10
CA LYS A 111 -1.36 -6.73 6.38
C LYS A 111 -2.70 -7.40 6.16
N LEU A 112 -2.86 -8.63 6.65
CA LEU A 112 -4.15 -9.30 6.70
C LEU A 112 -4.98 -8.74 7.86
N ILE A 113 -6.20 -8.31 7.56
CA ILE A 113 -7.18 -7.82 8.53
C ILE A 113 -8.26 -8.87 8.69
N ARG A 114 -8.42 -9.30 9.94
CA ARG A 114 -9.45 -10.24 10.31
C ARG A 114 -10.80 -9.54 10.41
N PRO A 115 -11.87 -10.06 9.79
CA PRO A 115 -13.20 -9.51 9.98
C PRO A 115 -13.60 -9.62 11.46
N MET A 116 -13.94 -8.50 12.09
CA MET A 116 -14.40 -8.47 13.48
C MET A 116 -15.91 -8.70 13.56
N GLY A 117 -16.34 -9.73 14.29
CA GLY A 117 -17.62 -9.78 15.02
C GLY A 117 -18.95 -9.87 14.25
N PHE A 118 -18.99 -9.72 12.93
CA PHE A 118 -20.28 -9.65 12.19
C PHE A 118 -20.77 -10.97 11.57
N TRP A 119 -19.90 -11.96 11.39
CA TRP A 119 -20.28 -13.21 10.74
C TRP A 119 -20.55 -14.28 11.78
N ARG A 120 -21.82 -14.73 11.86
CA ARG A 120 -22.16 -15.93 12.64
C ARG A 120 -21.38 -17.10 12.02
N GLU A 121 -20.65 -17.85 12.84
CA GLU A 121 -19.74 -18.95 12.45
C GLU A 121 -20.40 -20.08 11.61
N ASN A 122 -21.70 -19.99 11.32
CA ASN A 122 -22.49 -20.97 10.58
C ASN A 122 -22.65 -20.65 9.08
N GLU A 123 -22.22 -19.48 8.61
CA GLU A 123 -22.30 -19.10 7.20
C GLU A 123 -21.02 -19.52 6.44
N LYS A 124 -20.96 -20.79 6.04
CA LYS A 124 -19.82 -21.38 5.30
C LYS A 124 -19.35 -20.60 4.06
N MET A 125 -20.20 -19.74 3.48
CA MET A 125 -19.89 -18.98 2.26
C MET A 125 -18.97 -17.78 2.46
N TYR A 126 -18.84 -17.22 3.68
CA TYR A 126 -18.05 -16.00 3.95
C TYR A 126 -16.82 -16.24 4.85
N ILE A 127 -16.48 -17.50 5.15
CA ILE A 127 -15.43 -17.84 6.12
C ILE A 127 -14.01 -17.54 5.61
N ASP A 128 -13.85 -17.43 4.29
CA ASP A 128 -12.55 -17.26 3.62
C ASP A 128 -12.31 -15.84 3.09
N GLU A 129 -13.23 -14.90 3.32
CA GLU A 129 -13.07 -13.50 2.90
C GLU A 129 -12.40 -12.67 3.99
N TYR A 130 -11.34 -11.95 3.62
CA TYR A 130 -10.54 -11.12 4.51
C TYR A 130 -10.28 -9.77 3.85
N ASP A 131 -10.12 -8.75 4.67
CA ASP A 131 -9.57 -7.49 4.18
C ASP A 131 -8.05 -7.54 4.25
N ILE A 132 -7.38 -6.89 3.30
CA ILE A 132 -5.95 -6.64 3.36
C ILE A 132 -5.68 -5.14 3.30
N GLU A 133 -4.57 -4.70 3.89
CA GLU A 133 -3.99 -3.40 3.66
C GLU A 133 -2.60 -3.56 3.07
N VAL A 134 -2.30 -2.81 2.00
CA VAL A 134 -0.95 -2.71 1.44
C VAL A 134 -0.43 -1.30 1.66
N TYR A 135 0.69 -1.18 2.37
CA TYR A 135 1.29 0.10 2.69
C TYR A 135 2.80 -0.02 2.89
N GLY A 136 3.50 1.09 2.70
CA GLY A 136 4.93 1.23 2.87
C GLY A 136 5.26 2.65 3.32
N ASP A 137 6.20 3.30 2.63
CA ASP A 137 6.42 4.74 2.74
C ASP A 137 5.19 5.56 2.30
N VAL A 138 4.24 4.93 1.59
CA VAL A 138 2.92 5.44 1.25
C VAL A 138 1.85 4.36 1.48
N TYR A 139 0.62 4.78 1.68
CA TYR A 139 -0.55 3.91 1.72
C TYR A 139 -0.96 3.59 0.29
N ILE A 140 -1.09 2.31 -0.05
CA ILE A 140 -1.36 1.88 -1.43
C ILE A 140 -2.84 1.55 -1.59
N LEU A 141 -3.34 0.58 -0.82
CA LEU A 141 -4.73 0.13 -0.93
C LEU A 141 -5.23 -0.59 0.31
N ASN A 142 -6.55 -0.67 0.42
CA ASN A 142 -7.28 -1.66 1.19
C ASN A 142 -8.25 -2.38 0.26
N ALA A 143 -8.35 -3.71 0.36
CA ALA A 143 -9.22 -4.53 -0.48
C ALA A 143 -9.64 -5.83 0.21
N THR A 144 -10.81 -6.34 -0.19
CA THR A 144 -11.28 -7.67 0.22
C THR A 144 -10.78 -8.75 -0.73
N VAL A 145 -10.32 -9.87 -0.15
CA VAL A 145 -9.72 -11.01 -0.85
C VAL A 145 -10.31 -12.32 -0.37
N ASN A 146 -10.30 -13.33 -1.24
CA ASN A 146 -10.35 -14.71 -0.80
C ASN A 146 -8.97 -15.12 -0.26
N LEU A 147 -8.90 -15.60 0.99
CA LEU A 147 -7.64 -15.88 1.68
C LEU A 147 -6.76 -16.91 0.97
N LYS A 148 -7.36 -17.94 0.38
CA LYS A 148 -6.62 -18.98 -0.32
C LYS A 148 -6.05 -18.45 -1.64
N GLU A 149 -6.87 -17.78 -2.44
CA GLU A 149 -6.43 -17.16 -3.69
C GLU A 149 -5.33 -16.13 -3.45
N TYR A 150 -5.51 -15.29 -2.42
CA TYR A 150 -4.50 -14.33 -1.99
C TYR A 150 -3.17 -15.00 -1.62
N LEU A 151 -3.20 -16.08 -0.84
CA LEU A 151 -1.99 -16.83 -0.49
C LEU A 151 -1.29 -17.42 -1.73
N ASP A 152 -2.05 -17.96 -2.68
CA ASP A 152 -1.50 -18.53 -3.90
C ASP A 152 -0.85 -17.44 -4.76
N GLU A 153 -1.48 -16.28 -4.90
CA GLU A 153 -0.93 -15.11 -5.61
C GLU A 153 0.35 -14.56 -4.93
N LEU A 154 0.39 -14.48 -3.60
CA LEU A 154 1.60 -14.09 -2.86
C LEU A 154 2.76 -15.06 -3.11
N LYS A 155 2.49 -16.37 -3.11
CA LYS A 155 3.50 -17.41 -3.35
C LYS A 155 4.06 -17.35 -4.77
N GLU A 156 3.20 -17.15 -5.76
CA GLU A 156 3.63 -16.98 -7.15
C GLU A 156 4.43 -15.69 -7.33
N LEU A 157 4.02 -14.58 -6.70
CA LEU A 157 4.79 -13.35 -6.71
C LEU A 157 6.18 -13.56 -6.07
N LYS A 158 6.26 -14.19 -4.89
CA LYS A 158 7.54 -14.52 -4.24
C LYS A 158 8.43 -15.37 -5.16
N LYS A 159 7.90 -16.43 -5.78
CA LYS A 159 8.64 -17.28 -6.73
C LYS A 159 9.17 -16.49 -7.92
N PHE A 160 8.38 -15.59 -8.49
CA PHE A 160 8.81 -14.72 -9.58
C PHE A 160 9.97 -13.82 -9.16
N ILE A 161 9.91 -13.20 -7.97
CA ILE A 161 10.97 -12.31 -7.49
C ILE A 161 12.26 -13.07 -7.16
N GLU A 162 12.15 -14.22 -6.49
CA GLU A 162 13.30 -15.04 -6.11
C GLU A 162 13.99 -15.68 -7.32
N LYS A 163 13.21 -16.40 -8.12
CA LYS A 163 13.72 -17.34 -9.13
C LYS A 163 13.67 -16.78 -10.55
N ARG A 164 13.08 -15.60 -10.75
CA ARG A 164 12.79 -15.03 -12.08
C ARG A 164 12.01 -15.99 -12.99
N LYS A 165 11.28 -16.93 -12.39
CA LYS A 165 10.46 -17.89 -13.11
C LYS A 165 9.19 -17.18 -13.58
N LEU A 166 8.97 -17.14 -14.88
CA LEU A 166 7.74 -16.61 -15.45
C LEU A 166 6.59 -17.60 -15.24
N PRO A 167 5.38 -17.12 -14.90
CA PRO A 167 4.19 -17.95 -14.83
C PRO A 167 3.63 -18.22 -16.24
N GLU A 168 2.38 -18.65 -16.32
CA GLU A 168 1.62 -18.83 -17.57
C GLU A 168 1.69 -17.58 -18.47
N GLU A 169 1.80 -17.79 -19.78
CA GLU A 169 2.08 -16.71 -20.75
C GLU A 169 1.05 -15.58 -20.73
N TRP A 170 -0.23 -15.86 -20.47
CA TRP A 170 -1.28 -14.84 -20.43
C TRP A 170 -1.07 -13.82 -19.30
N ARG A 171 -0.33 -14.18 -18.24
CA ARG A 171 0.05 -13.27 -17.16
C ARG A 171 1.25 -12.38 -17.51
N VAL A 172 1.96 -12.67 -18.61
CA VAL A 172 3.20 -11.99 -18.96
C VAL A 172 2.95 -10.98 -20.08
N VAL A 173 3.18 -9.70 -19.76
CA VAL A 173 3.06 -8.60 -20.71
C VAL A 173 4.45 -8.16 -21.14
N TRP A 174 4.76 -8.44 -22.40
CA TRP A 174 5.99 -8.00 -23.07
C TRP A 174 5.85 -6.63 -23.73
N ASP A 175 4.63 -6.29 -24.13
CA ASP A 175 4.32 -5.01 -24.75
C ASP A 175 2.97 -4.49 -24.21
N THR A 176 3.00 -3.28 -23.66
CA THR A 176 1.80 -2.59 -23.15
C THR A 176 0.95 -1.94 -24.26
N THR A 177 1.37 -2.09 -25.52
CA THR A 177 0.71 -1.56 -26.72
C THR A 177 0.14 -2.65 -27.65
N GLY A 178 0.38 -3.92 -27.35
CA GLY A 178 -0.12 -5.06 -28.12
C GLY A 178 -1.62 -5.34 -27.93
N PRO A 179 -2.17 -6.34 -28.66
CA PRO A 179 -3.57 -6.71 -28.56
C PRO A 179 -3.94 -7.10 -27.12
N SER A 180 -4.98 -6.47 -26.60
CA SER A 180 -5.51 -6.65 -25.25
C SER A 180 -6.53 -7.78 -25.23
N ASN A 181 -6.26 -8.85 -24.49
CA ASN A 181 -7.22 -9.94 -24.28
C ASN A 181 -8.30 -9.53 -23.24
N GLY A 182 -9.04 -8.44 -23.49
CA GLY A 182 -10.01 -7.89 -22.53
C GLY A 182 -9.39 -7.10 -21.36
N LEU A 183 -8.11 -6.73 -21.47
CA LEU A 183 -7.34 -5.99 -20.47
C LEU A 183 -7.03 -4.54 -20.90
N GLU A 184 -7.79 -3.97 -21.84
CA GLU A 184 -7.54 -2.66 -22.45
C GLU A 184 -7.29 -1.56 -21.40
N ASN A 185 -8.17 -1.52 -20.38
CA ASN A 185 -8.13 -0.51 -19.33
C ASN A 185 -6.92 -0.72 -18.39
N GLU A 186 -6.60 -1.97 -18.05
CA GLU A 186 -5.43 -2.32 -17.25
C GLU A 186 -4.13 -1.94 -17.97
N LEU A 187 -4.00 -2.35 -19.24
CA LEU A 187 -2.80 -2.12 -20.04
C LEU A 187 -2.59 -0.63 -20.34
N SER A 188 -3.66 0.12 -20.61
CA SER A 188 -3.56 1.58 -20.81
C SER A 188 -3.06 2.30 -19.56
N THR A 189 -3.50 1.85 -18.37
CA THR A 189 -3.01 2.41 -17.09
C THR A 189 -1.58 1.97 -16.82
N LEU A 190 -1.26 0.69 -17.04
CA LEU A 190 0.10 0.16 -16.92
C LEU A 190 1.09 0.92 -17.81
N LYS A 191 0.73 1.20 -19.07
CA LYS A 191 1.54 1.97 -20.01
C LYS A 191 1.93 3.35 -19.47
N VAL A 192 1.01 4.01 -18.76
CA VAL A 192 1.27 5.31 -18.13
C VAL A 192 2.17 5.15 -16.91
N LEU A 193 1.85 4.18 -16.05
CA LEU A 193 2.53 3.94 -14.78
C LEU A 193 3.96 3.39 -14.92
N ALA A 194 4.17 2.56 -15.93
CA ALA A 194 5.41 1.83 -16.18
C ALA A 194 6.23 2.41 -17.35
N ARG A 195 6.00 3.67 -17.73
CA ARG A 195 6.65 4.32 -18.89
C ARG A 195 8.17 4.16 -18.92
N ASP A 196 8.82 4.23 -17.75
CA ASP A 196 10.28 4.17 -17.60
C ASP A 196 10.77 2.79 -17.13
N ILE A 197 9.97 1.75 -17.30
CA ILE A 197 10.20 0.42 -16.75
C ILE A 197 10.19 -0.60 -17.89
N ASN A 198 11.23 -1.43 -17.95
CA ASN A 198 11.33 -2.42 -19.01
C ASN A 198 10.48 -3.66 -18.69
N PRO A 199 9.85 -4.27 -19.72
CA PRO A 199 9.22 -5.59 -19.61
C PRO A 199 10.25 -6.70 -19.32
N PRO A 200 9.82 -7.92 -18.92
CA PRO A 200 8.43 -8.37 -18.79
C PRO A 200 7.73 -7.82 -17.55
N PHE A 201 6.43 -7.55 -17.69
CA PHE A 201 5.53 -7.31 -16.57
C PHE A 201 4.71 -8.57 -16.28
N VAL A 202 4.75 -9.05 -15.06
CA VAL A 202 3.99 -10.22 -14.64
C VAL A 202 2.78 -9.79 -13.81
N ARG A 203 1.59 -10.20 -14.24
CA ARG A 203 0.30 -9.87 -13.62
C ARG A 203 0.00 -10.79 -12.44
N PHE A 204 -0.41 -10.19 -11.33
CA PHE A 204 -0.91 -10.82 -10.10
C PHE A 204 -2.23 -10.14 -9.69
N THR A 205 -3.02 -10.81 -8.86
CA THR A 205 -4.27 -10.25 -8.32
C THR A 205 -4.18 -10.17 -6.80
N LEU A 206 -4.22 -8.96 -6.23
CA LEU A 206 -4.14 -8.75 -4.78
C LEU A 206 -5.46 -8.28 -4.15
N GLY A 207 -6.48 -7.96 -4.95
CA GLY A 207 -7.84 -7.67 -4.49
C GLY A 207 -8.82 -8.44 -5.38
N THR A 208 -9.76 -9.18 -4.79
CA THR A 208 -10.68 -10.06 -5.56
C THR A 208 -12.06 -9.42 -5.76
N TYR A 209 -12.53 -8.61 -4.81
CA TYR A 209 -13.92 -8.17 -4.77
C TYR A 209 -14.08 -6.64 -4.82
N ASP A 210 -13.71 -5.93 -3.75
CA ASP A 210 -13.84 -4.48 -3.69
C ASP A 210 -12.68 -3.85 -2.89
N PRO A 211 -11.86 -3.01 -3.53
CA PRO A 211 -11.70 -2.90 -4.97
C PRO A 211 -10.94 -4.11 -5.55
N LEU A 212 -11.32 -4.53 -6.76
CA LEU A 212 -10.49 -5.43 -7.57
C LEU A 212 -9.15 -4.74 -7.89
N GLU A 213 -8.03 -5.35 -7.54
CA GLU A 213 -6.70 -4.81 -7.82
C GLU A 213 -5.78 -5.82 -8.51
N ALA A 214 -5.39 -5.47 -9.74
CA ALA A 214 -4.32 -6.15 -10.46
C ALA A 214 -2.98 -5.43 -10.22
N VAL A 215 -1.95 -6.22 -9.93
CA VAL A 215 -0.58 -5.73 -9.70
C VAL A 215 0.34 -6.33 -10.74
N TYR A 216 1.08 -5.47 -11.45
CA TYR A 216 2.08 -5.88 -12.42
C TYR A 216 3.47 -5.71 -11.83
N ALA A 217 4.21 -6.80 -11.70
CA ALA A 217 5.57 -6.80 -11.21
C ALA A 217 6.59 -6.84 -12.37
N SER A 218 7.62 -6.01 -12.32
CA SER A 218 8.80 -6.11 -13.20
C SER A 218 10.08 -6.12 -12.36
N ASN A 219 11.00 -7.03 -12.69
CA ASN A 219 12.26 -7.21 -12.00
C ASN A 219 13.33 -6.26 -12.57
N LEU A 220 13.91 -5.42 -11.73
CA LEU A 220 14.90 -4.40 -12.08
C LEU A 220 16.29 -4.69 -11.50
N GLY A 221 16.62 -5.98 -11.30
CA GLY A 221 17.85 -6.40 -10.64
C GLY A 221 17.68 -6.42 -9.12
N ASP A 222 18.25 -5.41 -8.45
CA ASP A 222 18.24 -5.29 -6.98
C ASP A 222 16.94 -4.65 -6.44
N SER A 223 16.05 -4.27 -7.34
CA SER A 223 14.74 -3.71 -7.02
C SER A 223 13.66 -4.31 -7.91
N VAL A 224 12.42 -4.16 -7.47
CA VAL A 224 11.22 -4.61 -8.16
C VAL A 224 10.29 -3.43 -8.32
N SER A 225 9.73 -3.26 -9.51
CA SER A 225 8.59 -2.38 -9.72
C SER A 225 7.30 -3.13 -9.50
N LEU A 226 6.40 -2.57 -8.69
CA LEU A 226 5.02 -3.03 -8.52
C LEU A 226 4.08 -1.93 -9.00
N SER A 227 3.38 -2.16 -10.11
CA SER A 227 2.39 -1.24 -10.66
C SER A 227 0.98 -1.73 -10.31
N PHE A 228 0.31 -0.99 -9.45
CA PHE A 228 -1.08 -1.20 -9.05
C PHE A 228 -1.96 -0.41 -10.02
N VAL A 229 -2.71 -1.09 -10.88
CA VAL A 229 -3.29 -0.48 -12.10
C VAL A 229 -4.78 -0.18 -12.01
N ASN A 230 -5.55 -0.92 -11.20
CA ASN A 230 -7.02 -0.82 -11.26
C ASN A 230 -7.53 0.30 -10.35
N TRP A 231 -7.26 0.19 -9.06
CA TRP A 231 -7.75 1.12 -8.06
C TRP A 231 -6.70 2.11 -7.63
N ALA A 232 -5.57 1.62 -7.09
CA ALA A 232 -4.56 2.49 -6.49
C ALA A 232 -3.87 3.41 -7.53
N LYS A 233 -3.66 2.92 -8.75
CA LYS A 233 -3.04 3.65 -9.87
C LYS A 233 -1.71 4.30 -9.48
N ILE A 234 -0.84 3.52 -8.84
CA ILE A 234 0.47 3.88 -8.29
C ILE A 234 1.51 2.84 -8.73
N THR A 235 2.75 3.28 -8.94
CA THR A 235 3.89 2.38 -9.10
C THR A 235 4.86 2.54 -7.93
N ALA A 236 5.19 1.43 -7.28
CA ALA A 236 6.18 1.34 -6.22
C ALA A 236 7.47 0.72 -6.74
N LYS A 237 8.60 1.37 -6.53
CA LYS A 237 9.93 0.77 -6.69
C LYS A 237 10.44 0.36 -5.31
N VAL A 238 10.58 -0.94 -5.11
CA VAL A 238 10.89 -1.55 -3.82
C VAL A 238 12.19 -2.35 -3.93
N PRO A 239 13.16 -2.21 -3.00
CA PRO A 239 14.31 -3.11 -2.94
C PRO A 239 13.85 -4.57 -2.87
N LYS A 240 14.56 -5.46 -3.56
CA LYS A 240 14.20 -6.88 -3.65
C LYS A 240 14.07 -7.52 -2.26
N GLU A 241 15.02 -7.25 -1.38
CA GLU A 241 15.05 -7.78 -0.01
C GLU A 241 13.85 -7.30 0.83
N VAL A 242 13.48 -6.03 0.69
CA VAL A 242 12.31 -5.45 1.37
C VAL A 242 11.03 -6.14 0.90
N LEU A 243 10.87 -6.33 -0.41
CA LEU A 243 9.70 -7.01 -0.96
C LEU A 243 9.64 -8.47 -0.53
N LEU A 244 10.74 -9.21 -0.60
CA LEU A 244 10.77 -10.62 -0.22
C LEU A 244 10.41 -10.82 1.25
N LYS A 245 10.94 -9.97 2.14
CA LYS A 245 10.58 -9.98 3.56
C LYS A 245 9.09 -9.72 3.76
N ALA A 246 8.54 -8.69 3.10
CA ALA A 246 7.12 -8.36 3.19
C ALA A 246 6.21 -9.50 2.71
N LEU A 247 6.61 -10.20 1.64
CA LEU A 247 5.88 -11.36 1.12
C LEU A 247 5.97 -12.55 2.06
N GLU A 248 7.13 -12.80 2.68
CA GLU A 248 7.30 -13.87 3.65
C GLU A 248 6.39 -13.70 4.87
N GLU A 249 6.42 -12.51 5.48
CA GLU A 249 5.53 -12.17 6.60
C GLU A 249 4.05 -12.35 6.23
N ALA A 250 3.65 -11.88 5.04
CA ALA A 250 2.27 -11.98 4.57
C ALA A 250 1.82 -13.43 4.31
N ILE A 251 2.72 -14.25 3.74
CA ILE A 251 2.47 -15.68 3.51
C ILE A 251 2.32 -16.41 4.84
N GLU A 252 3.20 -16.15 5.81
CA GLU A 252 3.13 -16.78 7.13
C GLU A 252 1.83 -16.43 7.86
N ASP A 253 1.42 -15.16 7.83
CA ASP A 253 0.16 -14.69 8.42
C ASP A 253 -1.05 -15.37 7.77
N ALA A 254 -1.10 -15.43 6.44
CA ALA A 254 -2.19 -16.08 5.71
C ALA A 254 -2.24 -17.60 5.95
N GLU A 255 -1.10 -18.28 5.97
CA GLU A 255 -1.02 -19.72 6.29
C GLU A 255 -1.47 -20.03 7.71
N LYS A 256 -1.07 -19.19 8.68
CA LYS A 256 -1.51 -19.31 10.07
C LYS A 256 -3.01 -19.18 10.18
N GLU A 257 -3.60 -18.23 9.47
CA GLU A 257 -5.04 -18.02 9.49
C GLU A 257 -5.81 -19.17 8.81
N LEU A 258 -5.33 -19.69 7.68
CA LEU A 258 -5.91 -20.89 7.05
C LEU A 258 -5.86 -22.12 7.96
N ARG A 259 -4.76 -22.33 8.70
CA ARG A 259 -4.67 -23.43 9.69
C ARG A 259 -5.72 -23.28 10.79
N ARG A 260 -5.94 -22.04 11.27
CA ARG A 260 -6.95 -21.72 12.29
C ARG A 260 -8.39 -22.00 11.82
N LEU A 261 -8.68 -21.74 10.54
CA LEU A 261 -10.00 -22.03 9.96
C LEU A 261 -10.25 -23.55 9.87
N ARG A 262 -9.23 -24.31 9.47
CA ARG A 262 -9.30 -25.78 9.40
C ARG A 262 -9.51 -26.42 10.77
N SER A 263 -8.84 -25.93 11.81
CA SER A 263 -8.97 -26.48 13.17
C SER A 263 -10.33 -26.21 13.84
N LYS A 264 -11.13 -25.27 13.31
CA LYS A 264 -12.49 -24.97 13.80
C LYS A 264 -13.58 -25.76 13.07
N SER A 265 -13.23 -26.48 12.00
CA SER A 265 -14.16 -27.24 11.16
C SER A 265 -14.23 -28.73 11.54
N HIS A 266 -13.63 -29.11 12.67
CA HIS A 266 -13.65 -30.44 13.28
C HIS A 266 -14.11 -30.29 14.73
#